data_AF-A0A8T1WKH7-F1
#
_entry.id   AF-A0A8T1WKH7-F1
#
_cell.length_a   1.000
_cell.length_b   1.000
_cell.length_c   1.000
_cell.angle_alpha   90.00
_cell.angle_beta   90.00
_cell.angle_gamma   90.00
#
_symmetry.space_group_name_H-M   'P 1'
#
loop_
_entity.id
_entity.type
_entity.pdbx_description
1 polymer ?
#
loop_
_entity_poly.entity_id
_entity_poly.type
_entity_poly.pdbx_seq_one_letter_code
_entity_poly.pdbx_strand_id
1 'polypeptide(L)'
;MLRLRLPSKSDADVDTEPSSLSPNHLSPTMSASPYCRLSQLSTTAKSSMSLNEIYHVQICSSYRQEDGATVYVVNVFLKKTQKGLPTVETLSQRKRRLRREQESLTPDYQVEHRYSDFRAVVKNISAVVNDHDHFRFCAYCSRVGTTESAAGFPPRVPSRGPVRQLVTSIRKSRLEHFVNEMLRAAKDNSYRSGSGLCHRFLIVSELLHSFLTPTENV
;
A
#
# COMPACT_ATOMS: atom_id res chain seq x y z
N MET A 1 10.88 69.67 13.69
CA MET A 1 12.00 70.53 14.14
C MET A 1 13.03 69.65 14.85
N LEU A 2 14.33 70.00 14.70
CA LEU A 2 15.59 69.34 15.18
C LEU A 2 16.09 68.19 14.27
N ARG A 3 17.03 68.38 13.33
CA ARG A 3 18.50 68.66 13.38
C ARG A 3 19.41 67.47 13.81
N LEU A 4 19.95 66.81 12.77
CA LEU A 4 21.30 66.25 12.54
C LEU A 4 22.36 66.26 13.67
N ARG A 5 23.09 65.13 13.83
CA ARG A 5 24.55 64.96 13.56
C ARG A 5 25.06 63.52 13.82
N LEU A 6 25.75 62.94 12.83
CA LEU A 6 26.79 61.88 12.94
C LEU A 6 28.08 62.50 13.58
N PRO A 7 29.10 61.77 14.12
CA PRO A 7 29.84 60.70 13.41
C PRO A 7 30.62 59.61 14.22
N SER A 8 31.01 58.55 13.48
CA SER A 8 32.33 57.85 13.37
C SER A 8 33.21 57.43 14.57
N LYS A 9 33.70 56.16 14.46
CA LYS A 9 35.02 55.56 14.84
C LYS A 9 35.42 55.42 16.31
N SER A 10 35.77 54.20 16.75
CA SER A 10 37.14 53.63 16.72
C SER A 10 37.25 52.35 17.56
N ASP A 11 38.38 51.67 17.33
CA ASP A 11 38.76 50.29 17.66
C ASP A 11 38.86 49.96 19.15
N ALA A 12 38.67 48.67 19.49
CA ALA A 12 39.28 48.05 20.66
C ALA A 12 39.56 46.56 20.40
N ASP A 13 40.69 46.16 20.96
CA ASP A 13 41.57 45.06 20.62
C ASP A 13 41.42 43.88 21.58
N VAL A 14 42.03 42.75 21.21
CA VAL A 14 42.57 41.65 22.04
C VAL A 14 41.61 40.68 22.79
N ASP A 15 41.72 39.43 22.31
CA ASP A 15 41.70 38.12 22.98
C ASP A 15 41.11 37.94 24.39
N THR A 16 40.23 36.95 24.53
CA THR A 16 40.31 35.90 25.56
C THR A 16 39.37 34.74 25.19
N GLU A 17 39.94 33.63 24.71
CA GLU A 17 39.33 32.28 24.82
C GLU A 17 39.32 31.89 26.31
N PRO A 18 38.23 31.25 26.79
CA PRO A 18 38.37 29.82 27.02
C PRO A 18 37.10 29.04 26.68
N SER A 19 37.22 28.14 25.71
CA SER A 19 36.95 26.70 25.85
C SER A 19 35.89 26.30 26.88
N SER A 20 34.67 26.07 26.39
CA SER A 20 33.74 25.13 27.02
C SER A 20 32.90 24.40 25.97
N LEU A 21 33.38 23.19 25.65
CA LEU A 21 32.66 22.00 25.21
C LEU A 21 31.15 22.16 24.90
N SER A 22 30.78 21.97 23.64
CA SER A 22 29.45 21.47 23.27
C SER A 22 29.59 20.40 22.18
N PRO A 23 29.06 19.18 22.41
CA PRO A 23 29.30 18.04 21.55
C PRO A 23 28.46 18.12 20.27
N ASN A 24 29.13 17.85 19.17
CA ASN A 24 28.58 17.80 17.82
C ASN A 24 27.36 16.88 17.73
N HIS A 25 26.29 17.46 17.16
CA HIS A 25 25.28 16.79 16.39
C HIS A 25 25.94 15.89 15.33
N LEU A 26 25.92 14.58 15.56
CA LEU A 26 26.22 13.57 14.53
C LEU A 26 25.04 12.62 14.47
N SER A 27 24.17 12.90 13.52
CA SER A 27 23.08 12.05 13.05
C SER A 27 23.63 10.65 12.75
N PRO A 28 23.01 9.56 13.25
CA PRO A 28 23.43 8.21 12.87
C PRO A 28 23.02 7.98 11.41
N THR A 29 24.01 8.10 10.53
CA THR A 29 23.91 7.64 9.14
C THR A 29 23.82 6.12 9.19
N MET A 30 22.60 5.60 9.16
CA MET A 30 22.33 4.18 8.95
C MET A 30 22.77 3.83 7.51
N SER A 31 24.06 3.60 7.32
CA SER A 31 24.58 2.95 6.12
C SER A 31 24.17 1.48 6.17
N ALA A 32 22.92 1.21 5.77
CA ALA A 32 22.46 -0.14 5.52
C ALA A 32 23.44 -0.81 4.54
N SER A 33 24.10 -1.87 5.02
CA SER A 33 25.07 -2.66 4.25
C SER A 33 24.52 -3.01 2.86
N PRO A 34 25.34 -3.04 1.80
CA PRO A 34 24.91 -3.42 0.44
C PRO A 34 24.12 -4.74 0.42
N TYR A 35 24.48 -5.67 1.30
CA TYR A 35 23.78 -6.95 1.50
C TYR A 35 22.34 -6.75 2.01
N CYS A 36 22.10 -5.82 2.94
CA CYS A 36 20.75 -5.49 3.43
C CYS A 36 19.89 -4.85 2.34
N ARG A 37 20.47 -4.04 1.46
CA ARG A 37 19.74 -3.43 0.33
C ARG A 37 19.37 -4.47 -0.71
N LEU A 38 20.28 -5.39 -1.04
CA LEU A 38 20.00 -6.47 -1.98
C LEU A 38 18.96 -7.45 -1.44
N SER A 39 19.01 -7.78 -0.14
CA SER A 39 17.98 -8.61 0.48
C SER A 39 16.62 -7.92 0.47
N GLN A 40 16.54 -6.61 0.77
CA GLN A 40 15.30 -5.82 0.70
C GLN A 40 14.75 -5.75 -0.72
N LEU A 41 15.59 -5.48 -1.72
CA LEU A 41 15.16 -5.47 -3.12
C LEU A 41 14.66 -6.86 -3.56
N SER A 42 15.30 -7.94 -3.09
CA SER A 42 14.86 -9.31 -3.35
C SER A 42 13.50 -9.59 -2.71
N THR A 43 13.28 -9.19 -1.44
CA THR A 43 11.99 -9.40 -0.76
C THR A 43 10.88 -8.60 -1.41
N THR A 44 11.11 -7.33 -1.72
CA THR A 44 10.10 -6.48 -2.35
C THR A 44 9.80 -6.92 -3.79
N ALA A 45 10.80 -7.40 -4.53
CA ALA A 45 10.59 -8.03 -5.83
C ALA A 45 9.76 -9.33 -5.72
N LYS A 46 10.04 -10.18 -4.72
CA LYS A 46 9.23 -11.37 -4.42
C LYS A 46 7.79 -10.97 -4.13
N SER A 47 7.55 -9.98 -3.28
CA SER A 47 6.20 -9.47 -3.00
C SER A 47 5.49 -9.01 -4.25
N SER A 48 6.17 -8.34 -5.18
CA SER A 48 5.59 -7.92 -6.46
C SER A 48 5.21 -9.09 -7.36
N MET A 49 6.02 -10.16 -7.38
CA MET A 49 5.73 -11.38 -8.14
C MET A 49 4.55 -12.14 -7.53
N SER A 50 4.57 -12.36 -6.21
CA SER A 50 3.47 -13.04 -5.50
C SER A 50 2.16 -12.25 -5.54
N LEU A 51 2.21 -10.91 -5.47
CA LEU A 51 1.02 -10.08 -5.67
C LEU A 51 0.42 -10.27 -7.07
N ASN A 52 1.27 -10.43 -8.09
CA ASN A 52 0.82 -10.70 -9.46
C ASN A 52 0.20 -12.10 -9.61
N GLU A 53 0.52 -13.04 -8.73
CA GLU A 53 -0.13 -14.36 -8.67
C GLU A 53 -1.52 -14.28 -8.06
N ILE A 54 -1.80 -13.32 -7.17
CA ILE A 54 -3.16 -13.12 -6.68
C ILE A 54 -4.07 -12.79 -7.87
N TYR A 55 -5.18 -13.50 -8.01
CA TYR A 55 -6.20 -13.25 -9.03
C TYR A 55 -7.23 -12.24 -8.53
N HIS A 56 -7.95 -12.60 -7.47
CA HIS A 56 -8.96 -11.76 -6.82
C HIS A 56 -9.10 -12.15 -5.34
N VAL A 57 -9.85 -11.34 -4.60
CA VAL A 57 -10.21 -11.63 -3.21
C VAL A 57 -11.72 -11.58 -3.03
N GLN A 58 -12.22 -12.28 -2.01
CA GLN A 58 -13.61 -12.26 -1.61
C GLN A 58 -13.70 -12.20 -0.08
N ILE A 59 -14.55 -11.34 0.47
CA ILE A 59 -14.79 -11.30 1.90
C ILE A 59 -15.94 -12.25 2.20
N CYS A 60 -15.65 -13.45 2.68
CA CYS A 60 -16.67 -14.50 2.82
C CYS A 60 -17.55 -14.29 4.05
N SER A 61 -16.98 -13.87 5.17
CA SER A 61 -17.71 -13.69 6.43
C SER A 61 -17.12 -12.56 7.27
N SER A 62 -17.80 -12.25 8.36
CA SER A 62 -17.29 -11.33 9.39
C SER A 62 -17.79 -11.78 10.75
N TYR A 63 -16.93 -11.73 11.76
CA TYR A 63 -17.26 -12.14 13.13
C TYR A 63 -16.80 -11.10 14.15
N ARG A 64 -17.22 -11.25 15.41
CA ARG A 64 -16.78 -10.38 16.51
C ARG A 64 -15.62 -11.01 17.24
N GLN A 65 -14.59 -10.21 17.48
CA GLN A 65 -13.57 -10.55 18.47
C GLN A 65 -14.03 -10.10 19.87
N GLU A 66 -13.37 -10.62 20.91
CA GLU A 66 -13.71 -10.40 22.32
C GLU A 66 -13.69 -8.92 22.72
N ASP A 67 -12.80 -8.13 22.13
CA ASP A 67 -12.71 -6.68 22.33
C ASP A 67 -13.82 -5.88 21.62
N GLY A 68 -14.76 -6.58 20.98
CA GLY A 68 -15.90 -6.01 20.30
C GLY A 68 -15.65 -5.57 18.86
N ALA A 69 -14.40 -5.67 18.36
CA ALA A 69 -14.04 -5.37 16.98
C ALA A 69 -14.68 -6.35 15.99
N THR A 70 -15.01 -5.86 14.79
CA THR A 70 -15.46 -6.72 13.69
C THR A 70 -14.26 -7.12 12.85
N VAL A 71 -14.04 -8.43 12.73
CA VAL A 71 -13.02 -9.05 11.87
C VAL A 71 -13.70 -9.50 10.59
N TYR A 72 -13.02 -9.31 9.45
CA TYR A 72 -13.43 -9.73 8.11
C TYR A 72 -12.52 -10.87 7.65
N VAL A 73 -13.13 -11.98 7.23
CA VAL A 73 -12.41 -13.12 6.67
C VAL A 73 -12.33 -12.93 5.16
N VAL A 74 -11.11 -12.83 4.64
CA VAL A 74 -10.80 -12.58 3.24
C VAL A 74 -10.25 -13.86 2.62
N ASN A 75 -11.03 -14.45 1.72
CA ASN A 75 -10.60 -15.51 0.82
C ASN A 75 -9.69 -14.92 -0.25
N VAL A 76 -8.51 -15.50 -0.44
CA VAL A 76 -7.58 -15.12 -1.50
C VAL A 76 -7.50 -16.23 -2.54
N PHE A 77 -7.62 -15.85 -3.80
CA PHE A 77 -7.55 -16.76 -4.94
C PHE A 77 -6.35 -16.41 -5.79
N LEU A 78 -5.52 -17.41 -6.09
CA LEU A 78 -4.35 -17.30 -6.94
C LEU A 78 -4.69 -17.63 -8.40
N LYS A 79 -3.91 -17.07 -9.32
CA LYS A 79 -3.99 -17.38 -10.75
C LYS A 79 -3.46 -18.78 -10.95
N LYS A 80 -4.34 -19.70 -11.34
CA LYS A 80 -3.93 -21.00 -11.86
C LYS A 80 -3.34 -20.78 -13.26
N THR A 81 -2.01 -20.80 -13.38
CA THR A 81 -1.37 -20.80 -14.70
C THR A 81 -1.86 -22.03 -15.46
N GLN A 82 -2.43 -21.83 -16.65
CA GLN A 82 -2.84 -22.95 -17.50
C GLN A 82 -1.60 -23.80 -17.80
N LYS A 83 -1.55 -25.01 -17.25
CA LYS A 83 -0.54 -26.01 -17.60
C LYS A 83 -0.95 -26.59 -18.96
N GLY A 84 -0.38 -26.07 -20.04
CA GLY A 84 -0.60 -26.60 -21.38
C GLY A 84 -0.39 -25.58 -22.49
N LEU A 85 -0.15 -26.07 -23.71
CA LEU A 85 -0.14 -25.23 -24.91
C LEU A 85 -1.53 -24.63 -25.14
N PRO A 86 -1.65 -23.36 -25.58
CA PRO A 86 -2.93 -22.74 -25.86
C PRO A 86 -3.69 -23.58 -26.90
N THR A 87 -4.77 -24.23 -26.49
CA THR A 87 -5.67 -24.88 -27.43
C THR A 87 -6.33 -23.79 -28.27
N VAL A 88 -6.49 -24.02 -29.58
CA VAL A 88 -7.15 -23.06 -30.47
C VAL A 88 -8.62 -22.95 -30.04
N GLU A 89 -8.90 -21.93 -29.25
CA GLU A 89 -10.24 -21.65 -28.72
C GLU A 89 -10.71 -20.28 -29.19
N THR A 90 -11.99 -20.20 -29.51
CA THR A 90 -12.63 -18.91 -29.70
C THR A 90 -12.69 -18.13 -28.37
N LEU A 91 -12.68 -16.80 -28.42
CA LEU A 91 -12.76 -15.96 -27.22
C LEU A 91 -14.00 -16.27 -26.35
N SER A 92 -15.12 -16.64 -26.98
CA SER A 92 -16.35 -17.00 -26.30
C SER A 92 -16.25 -18.34 -25.56
N GLN A 93 -15.63 -19.35 -26.16
CA GLN A 93 -15.34 -20.65 -25.53
C GLN A 93 -14.37 -20.47 -24.36
N ARG A 94 -13.29 -19.70 -24.56
CA ARG A 94 -12.33 -19.37 -23.50
C ARG A 94 -13.03 -18.68 -22.32
N LYS A 95 -13.89 -17.69 -22.59
CA LYS A 95 -14.65 -16.97 -21.56
C LYS A 95 -15.61 -17.89 -20.80
N ARG A 96 -16.29 -18.82 -21.47
CA ARG A 96 -17.16 -19.82 -20.83
C ARG A 96 -16.37 -20.81 -19.97
N ARG A 97 -15.23 -21.31 -20.44
CA ARG A 97 -14.38 -22.21 -19.65
C ARG A 97 -13.86 -21.50 -18.39
N LEU A 98 -13.30 -20.30 -18.56
CA LEU A 98 -12.78 -19.51 -17.43
C LEU A 98 -13.85 -19.20 -16.39
N ARG A 99 -15.12 -18.98 -16.80
CA ARG A 99 -16.24 -18.81 -15.86
C ARG A 99 -16.55 -20.09 -15.07
N ARG A 100 -16.55 -21.26 -15.70
CA ARG A 100 -16.75 -22.55 -15.01
C ARG A 100 -15.60 -22.90 -14.07
N GLU A 101 -14.37 -22.61 -14.50
CA GLU A 101 -13.19 -22.70 -13.64
C GLU A 101 -13.35 -21.77 -12.43
N GLN A 102 -13.84 -20.55 -12.64
CA GLN A 102 -14.08 -19.58 -11.57
C GLN A 102 -15.14 -20.06 -10.56
N GLU A 103 -16.25 -20.64 -11.02
CA GLU A 103 -17.32 -21.17 -10.16
C GLU A 103 -16.88 -22.36 -9.31
N SER A 104 -15.80 -23.05 -9.69
CA SER A 104 -15.22 -24.19 -8.95
C SER A 104 -13.96 -23.84 -8.16
N LEU A 105 -13.60 -22.55 -8.07
CA LEU A 105 -12.45 -22.12 -7.28
C LEU A 105 -12.75 -22.24 -5.79
N THR A 106 -12.03 -23.12 -5.13
CA THR A 106 -11.80 -23.03 -3.68
C THR A 106 -10.80 -21.91 -3.42
N PRO A 107 -10.92 -21.17 -2.30
CA PRO A 107 -9.88 -20.22 -1.90
C PRO A 107 -8.56 -20.97 -1.68
N ASP A 108 -7.46 -20.39 -2.13
CA ASP A 108 -6.13 -20.98 -1.91
C ASP A 108 -5.71 -20.80 -0.46
N TYR A 109 -6.06 -19.67 0.14
CA TYR A 109 -5.89 -19.41 1.57
C TYR A 109 -6.84 -18.30 2.05
N GLN A 110 -6.87 -18.09 3.37
CA GLN A 110 -7.66 -17.05 4.02
C GLN A 110 -6.78 -16.16 4.90
N VAL A 111 -7.14 -14.88 4.97
CA VAL A 111 -6.54 -13.91 5.89
C VAL A 111 -7.64 -13.17 6.63
N GLU A 112 -7.34 -12.72 7.84
CA GLU A 112 -8.29 -12.06 8.72
C GLU A 112 -7.85 -10.65 9.05
N HIS A 113 -8.74 -9.69 8.85
CA HIS A 113 -8.43 -8.28 9.09
C HIS A 113 -9.56 -7.55 9.79
N ARG A 114 -9.18 -6.67 10.70
CA ARG A 114 -10.07 -5.65 11.25
C ARG A 114 -10.23 -4.53 10.25
N TYR A 115 -11.32 -3.77 10.37
CA TYR A 115 -11.52 -2.55 9.57
C TYR A 115 -10.38 -1.52 9.72
N SER A 116 -9.73 -1.48 10.89
CA SER A 116 -8.53 -0.67 11.13
C SER A 116 -7.37 -1.01 10.21
N ASP A 117 -7.22 -2.27 9.85
CA ASP A 117 -6.06 -2.77 9.10
C ASP A 117 -6.19 -2.37 7.63
N PHE A 118 -7.40 -2.50 7.06
CA PHE A 118 -7.72 -1.94 5.75
C PHE A 118 -7.38 -0.44 5.71
N ARG A 119 -7.81 0.33 6.72
CA ARG A 119 -7.51 1.77 6.83
C ARG A 119 -6.00 2.05 6.91
N ALA A 120 -5.26 1.23 7.65
CA ALA A 120 -3.82 1.38 7.81
C ALA A 120 -3.10 1.17 6.46
N VAL A 121 -3.47 0.11 5.73
CA VAL A 121 -2.92 -0.17 4.40
C VAL A 121 -3.23 0.95 3.41
N VAL A 122 -4.48 1.42 3.36
CA VAL A 122 -4.85 2.58 2.52
C VAL A 122 -4.01 3.79 2.87
N LYS A 123 -3.91 4.14 4.16
CA LYS A 123 -3.11 5.27 4.62
C LYS A 123 -1.64 5.14 4.22
N ASN A 124 -1.06 3.96 4.38
CA ASN A 124 0.34 3.70 4.06
C ASN A 124 0.59 3.79 2.55
N ILE A 125 -0.29 3.22 1.73
CA ILE A 125 -0.20 3.32 0.27
C ILE A 125 -0.35 4.78 -0.17
N SER A 126 -1.35 5.50 0.36
CA SER A 126 -1.57 6.92 0.06
C SER A 126 -0.36 7.78 0.44
N ALA A 127 0.31 7.48 1.57
CA ALA A 127 1.55 8.16 1.95
C ALA A 127 2.71 7.92 0.97
N VAL A 128 2.75 6.75 0.32
CA VAL A 128 3.76 6.40 -0.67
C VAL A 128 3.47 7.06 -2.03
N VAL A 129 2.20 7.10 -2.48
CA VAL A 129 1.86 7.53 -3.84
C VAL A 129 1.50 9.01 -3.95
N ASN A 130 0.95 9.64 -2.91
CA ASN A 130 0.49 11.03 -2.93
C ASN A 130 1.61 12.03 -2.59
N ASP A 131 2.69 11.99 -3.36
CA ASP A 131 3.65 13.09 -3.42
C ASP A 131 3.23 14.02 -4.55
N HIS A 132 2.94 15.29 -4.26
CA HIS A 132 2.25 16.21 -5.16
C HIS A 132 2.88 16.31 -6.55
N ASP A 133 4.21 16.32 -6.64
CA ASP A 133 4.91 16.42 -7.92
C ASP A 133 4.91 15.08 -8.65
N HIS A 134 5.31 14.00 -7.98
CA HIS A 134 5.41 12.69 -8.61
C HIS A 134 4.03 12.12 -9.01
N PHE A 135 2.99 12.33 -8.20
CA PHE A 135 1.64 11.83 -8.44
C PHE A 135 1.04 12.36 -9.76
N ARG A 136 1.35 13.61 -10.11
CA ARG A 136 0.81 14.26 -11.33
C ARG A 136 1.40 13.71 -12.62
N PHE A 137 2.65 13.23 -12.58
CA PHE A 137 3.38 12.80 -13.77
C PHE A 137 3.61 11.29 -13.84
N CYS A 138 3.33 10.57 -12.76
CA CYS A 138 3.45 9.12 -12.72
C CYS A 138 2.10 8.44 -12.93
N ALA A 139 1.92 7.79 -14.08
CA ALA A 139 0.71 7.02 -14.40
C ALA A 139 0.37 5.96 -13.34
N TYR A 140 1.40 5.36 -12.71
CA TYR A 140 1.23 4.41 -11.62
C TYR A 140 0.64 5.04 -10.37
N CYS A 141 1.33 6.05 -9.83
CA CYS A 141 0.95 6.69 -8.59
C CYS A 141 -0.41 7.38 -8.72
N SER A 142 -0.69 8.00 -9.88
CA SER A 142 -2.01 8.55 -10.19
C SER A 142 -3.10 7.48 -10.14
N ARG A 143 -2.91 6.34 -10.82
CA ARG A 143 -3.89 5.24 -10.84
C ARG A 143 -4.10 4.62 -9.45
N VAL A 144 -3.01 4.32 -8.73
CA VAL A 144 -3.10 3.72 -7.39
C VAL A 144 -3.73 4.70 -6.40
N GLY A 145 -3.26 5.94 -6.34
CA GLY A 145 -3.78 6.92 -5.37
C GLY A 145 -5.19 7.42 -5.67
N THR A 146 -5.65 7.38 -6.92
CA THR A 146 -7.07 7.65 -7.25
C THR A 146 -8.00 6.50 -6.89
N THR A 147 -7.49 5.28 -6.64
CA THR A 147 -8.32 4.10 -6.36
C THR A 147 -9.11 4.24 -5.05
N GLU A 148 -8.54 4.88 -4.01
CA GLU A 148 -9.26 5.13 -2.74
C GLU A 148 -10.57 5.90 -2.97
N SER A 149 -10.49 7.00 -3.73
CA SER A 149 -11.63 7.84 -4.06
C SER A 149 -12.58 7.17 -5.05
N ALA A 150 -12.04 6.48 -6.07
CA ALA A 150 -12.83 5.89 -7.16
C ALA A 150 -13.60 4.64 -6.72
N ALA A 151 -12.99 3.76 -5.90
CA ALA A 151 -13.64 2.53 -5.43
C ALA A 151 -14.52 2.74 -4.19
N GLY A 152 -14.54 3.96 -3.62
CA GLY A 152 -15.47 4.34 -2.56
C GLY A 152 -15.20 3.67 -1.22
N PHE A 153 -13.99 3.86 -0.67
CA PHE A 153 -13.61 3.29 0.62
C PHE A 153 -14.65 3.60 1.73
N PRO A 154 -15.17 2.60 2.46
CA PRO A 154 -16.29 2.81 3.38
C PRO A 154 -15.90 3.74 4.55
N PRO A 155 -16.80 4.65 4.99
CA PRO A 155 -16.53 5.59 6.09
C PRO A 155 -16.55 4.94 7.49
N ARG A 156 -16.00 5.68 8.48
CA ARG A 156 -15.92 5.29 9.92
C ARG A 156 -17.26 5.39 10.66
N VAL A 157 -18.37 4.99 10.03
CA VAL A 157 -19.67 5.02 10.70
C VAL A 157 -19.66 4.00 11.86
N PRO A 158 -20.05 4.41 13.08
CA PRO A 158 -20.10 3.52 14.23
C PRO A 158 -20.99 2.32 13.95
N SER A 159 -20.44 1.12 14.14
CA SER A 159 -21.16 -0.14 13.98
C SER A 159 -21.79 -0.52 15.33
N ARG A 160 -22.78 0.26 15.80
CA ARG A 160 -23.41 0.06 17.11
C ARG A 160 -24.91 -0.22 16.98
N GLY A 161 -25.44 -1.03 17.90
CA GLY A 161 -26.88 -1.28 18.01
C GLY A 161 -27.49 -2.02 16.80
N PRO A 162 -28.79 -1.80 16.51
CA PRO A 162 -29.54 -2.60 15.54
C PRO A 162 -29.08 -2.40 14.09
N VAL A 163 -28.51 -1.25 13.75
CA VAL A 163 -27.98 -0.97 12.40
C VAL A 163 -26.64 -1.64 12.11
N ARG A 164 -26.03 -2.30 13.12
CA ARG A 164 -24.69 -2.86 13.03
C ARG A 164 -24.56 -3.93 11.95
N GLN A 165 -25.52 -4.85 11.84
CA GLN A 165 -25.49 -5.92 10.85
C GLN A 165 -25.53 -5.34 9.43
N LEU A 166 -26.41 -4.37 9.20
CA LEU A 166 -26.51 -3.65 7.94
C LEU A 166 -25.20 -2.92 7.59
N VAL A 167 -24.64 -2.16 8.53
CA VAL A 167 -23.35 -1.46 8.34
C VAL A 167 -22.23 -2.45 8.04
N THR A 168 -22.21 -3.59 8.72
CA THR A 168 -21.20 -4.64 8.51
C THR A 168 -21.32 -5.26 7.11
N SER A 169 -22.54 -5.54 6.66
CA SER A 169 -22.82 -6.08 5.32
C SER A 169 -22.43 -5.10 4.20
N ILE A 170 -22.85 -3.83 4.31
CA ILE A 170 -22.46 -2.78 3.36
C ILE A 170 -20.94 -2.60 3.33
N ARG A 171 -20.32 -2.54 4.51
CA ARG A 171 -18.87 -2.37 4.64
C ARG A 171 -18.13 -3.56 4.03
N LYS A 172 -18.60 -4.79 4.24
CA LYS A 172 -18.06 -6.01 3.61
C LYS A 172 -18.02 -5.86 2.08
N SER A 173 -19.14 -5.55 1.44
CA SER A 173 -19.20 -5.41 -0.03
C SER A 173 -18.29 -4.30 -0.55
N ARG A 174 -18.25 -3.15 0.13
CA ARG A 174 -17.37 -2.02 -0.26
C ARG A 174 -15.90 -2.32 -0.07
N LEU A 175 -15.52 -2.99 1.03
CA LEU A 175 -14.14 -3.40 1.26
C LEU A 175 -13.68 -4.42 0.22
N GLU A 176 -14.52 -5.40 -0.11
CA GLU A 176 -14.22 -6.39 -1.15
C GLU A 176 -13.99 -5.72 -2.51
N HIS A 177 -14.90 -4.83 -2.91
CA HIS A 177 -14.75 -4.09 -4.17
C HIS A 177 -13.48 -3.23 -4.16
N PHE A 178 -13.23 -2.49 -3.08
CA PHE A 178 -12.05 -1.66 -2.91
C PHE A 178 -10.74 -2.45 -3.02
N VAL A 179 -10.60 -3.58 -2.32
CA VAL A 179 -9.36 -4.37 -2.35
C VAL A 179 -9.13 -4.95 -3.73
N ASN A 180 -10.18 -5.40 -4.43
CA ASN A 180 -10.04 -5.89 -5.81
C ASN A 180 -9.61 -4.79 -6.79
N GLU A 181 -10.17 -3.58 -6.68
CA GLU A 181 -9.73 -2.44 -7.51
C GLU A 181 -8.29 -2.01 -7.18
N MET A 182 -7.92 -1.98 -5.90
CA MET A 182 -6.55 -1.71 -5.46
C MET A 182 -5.57 -2.75 -6.00
N LEU A 183 -5.95 -4.03 -5.97
CA LEU A 183 -5.17 -5.12 -6.54
C LEU A 183 -4.97 -4.95 -8.05
N ARG A 184 -6.00 -4.56 -8.79
CA ARG A 184 -5.89 -4.30 -10.24
C ARG A 184 -4.98 -3.12 -10.52
N ALA A 185 -5.18 -2.01 -9.82
CA ALA A 185 -4.39 -0.80 -9.98
C ALA A 185 -2.89 -1.00 -9.64
N ALA A 186 -2.61 -1.78 -8.59
CA ALA A 186 -1.26 -2.05 -8.10
C ALA A 186 -0.48 -3.02 -9.00
N LYS A 187 -1.12 -4.06 -9.56
CA LYS A 187 -0.48 -5.06 -10.42
C LYS A 187 -0.06 -4.51 -11.79
N ASP A 188 -0.84 -3.58 -12.35
CA ASP A 188 -0.72 -3.16 -13.75
C ASP A 188 0.36 -2.11 -14.02
N ASN A 189 1.61 -2.39 -13.62
CA ASN A 189 2.71 -1.50 -13.97
C ASN A 189 3.88 -2.21 -14.68
N SER A 190 3.99 -1.91 -15.98
CA SER A 190 5.25 -1.76 -16.73
C SER A 190 6.14 -2.98 -16.98
N TYR A 191 5.60 -4.09 -17.50
CA TYR A 191 6.37 -4.88 -18.49
C TYR A 191 6.16 -4.38 -19.94
N ARG A 192 5.21 -3.46 -20.19
CA ARG A 192 4.78 -3.08 -21.56
C ARG A 192 4.99 -1.62 -21.97
N SER A 193 5.40 -0.74 -21.05
CA SER A 193 5.56 0.69 -21.36
C SER A 193 6.95 1.12 -20.93
N GLY A 194 7.82 1.37 -21.90
CA GLY A 194 9.23 1.67 -21.74
C GLY A 194 9.57 3.05 -21.15
N SER A 195 8.76 3.56 -20.21
CA SER A 195 9.17 4.68 -19.35
C SER A 195 9.43 4.15 -17.94
N GLY A 196 10.51 4.62 -17.32
CA GLY A 196 11.13 4.04 -16.12
C GLY A 196 10.15 3.56 -15.05
N LEU A 197 10.37 2.34 -14.58
CA LEU A 197 9.67 1.71 -13.46
C LEU A 197 9.59 2.69 -12.28
N CYS A 198 8.37 3.07 -11.90
CA CYS A 198 8.18 3.83 -10.67
C CYS A 198 8.64 2.97 -9.48
N HIS A 199 9.70 3.35 -8.78
CA HIS A 199 10.23 2.57 -7.65
C HIS A 199 9.17 2.34 -6.54
N ARG A 200 8.20 3.25 -6.41
CA ARG A 200 7.08 3.12 -5.44
C ARG A 200 6.21 1.90 -5.70
N PHE A 201 6.22 1.34 -6.92
CA PHE A 201 5.55 0.09 -7.24
C PHE A 201 5.97 -1.04 -6.32
N LEU A 202 7.27 -1.14 -6.04
CA LEU A 202 7.83 -2.17 -5.18
C LEU A 202 7.25 -2.04 -3.76
N ILE A 203 7.27 -0.83 -3.21
CA ILE A 203 6.76 -0.54 -1.86
C ILE A 203 5.25 -0.81 -1.76
N VAL A 204 4.47 -0.32 -2.72
CA VAL A 204 3.01 -0.57 -2.75
C VAL A 204 2.71 -2.06 -2.87
N SER A 205 3.50 -2.78 -3.68
CA SER A 205 3.34 -4.21 -3.85
C SER A 205 3.59 -4.97 -2.55
N GLU A 206 4.63 -4.59 -1.81
CA GLU A 206 4.93 -5.17 -0.49
C GLU A 206 3.87 -4.85 0.56
N LEU A 207 3.38 -3.61 0.62
CA LEU A 207 2.31 -3.23 1.54
C LEU A 207 1.03 -4.05 1.29
N LEU A 208 0.63 -4.17 0.01
CA LEU A 208 -0.58 -4.90 -0.35
C LEU A 208 -0.41 -6.41 -0.25
N HIS A 209 0.78 -6.93 -0.58
CA HIS A 209 1.09 -8.35 -0.43
C HIS A 209 1.09 -8.75 1.05
N SER A 210 1.78 -7.99 1.91
CA SER A 210 1.83 -8.27 3.35
C SER A 210 0.46 -8.23 4.00
N PHE A 211 -0.42 -7.35 3.52
CA PHE A 211 -1.83 -7.34 3.92
C PHE A 211 -2.56 -8.61 3.48
N LEU A 212 -2.28 -9.13 2.29
CA LEU A 212 -2.98 -10.28 1.72
C LEU A 212 -2.26 -11.61 1.95
N THR A 213 -1.28 -11.68 2.84
CA THR A 213 -0.63 -12.93 3.24
C THR A 213 -0.96 -13.26 4.68
N PRO A 214 -1.12 -14.55 5.02
CA PRO A 214 -1.26 -14.95 6.41
C PRO A 214 -0.08 -14.42 7.22
N THR A 215 -0.37 -13.78 8.34
CA THR A 215 0.66 -13.51 9.34
C THR A 215 0.95 -14.83 10.03
N GLU A 216 2.18 -15.34 9.87
CA GLU A 216 2.65 -16.48 10.65
C GLU A 216 2.64 -16.05 12.13
N ASN A 217 1.63 -16.49 12.88
CA ASN A 217 1.64 -16.39 14.33
C ASN A 217 2.68 -17.40 14.83
N VAL A 218 3.92 -16.95 14.99
CA VAL A 218 4.98 -17.66 15.72
C VAL A 218 4.82 -17.42 17.21
#